data_AF-A0A2Z7BP42-F1
#
_entry.id   AF-A0A2Z7BP42-F1
#
_cell.length_a   1.000
_cell.length_b   1.000
_cell.length_c   1.000
_cell.angle_alpha   90.00
_cell.angle_beta   90.00
_cell.angle_gamma   90.00
#
_symmetry.space_group_name_H-M   'P 1'
#
loop_
_entity.id
_entity.type
_entity.pdbx_description
1 polymer ?
#
loop_
_entity_poly.entity_id
_entity_poly.type
_entity_poly.pdbx_seq_one_letter_code
_entity_poly.pdbx_strand_id
1 'polypeptide(L)'
;MRRVVFFSARTNKWHRAPDMLRRRHFFGSCVINNRLYVAGGENDGLHRSLRSAEVYDPNKNRWSFISDMSTAMVPFIGIVYEGKWFLKGLGSHRQVLSEVYETETDSWYPVYDGMVTGWRNPSTTIDGHLYALDCKDGCRLRLYDKITGSWTKHVDSKMHLGSSKALEAAALLPLNGKLCIIRNNMSITLVDVLKSDHGQAATAEHLWETISGKGHLKTLVTNFLSNLAGKNRLKNRIIHCQVLQA
;
A
#
# COMPACT_ATOMS: atom_id res chain seq x y z
N MET A 1 11.13 8.75 -14.71
CA MET A 1 11.34 10.01 -13.93
C MET A 1 12.39 9.78 -12.83
N ARG A 2 13.20 10.78 -12.43
CA ARG A 2 14.10 10.71 -11.24
C ARG A 2 13.70 11.66 -10.10
N ARG A 3 12.85 12.64 -10.41
CA ARG A 3 12.52 13.75 -9.50
C ARG A 3 11.76 13.25 -8.28
N VAL A 4 12.15 13.74 -7.11
CA VAL A 4 11.46 13.48 -5.83
C VAL A 4 11.05 14.82 -5.21
N VAL A 5 9.80 14.88 -4.75
CA VAL A 5 9.24 16.02 -4.01
C VAL A 5 8.55 15.51 -2.76
N PHE A 6 8.57 16.29 -1.69
CA PHE A 6 7.86 15.98 -0.45
C PHE A 6 7.03 17.17 0.01
N PHE A 7 5.90 16.90 0.65
CA PHE A 7 5.05 17.93 1.21
C PHE A 7 5.35 18.11 2.70
N SER A 8 5.64 19.33 3.13
CA SER A 8 5.79 19.64 4.56
C SER A 8 4.49 20.24 5.09
N ALA A 9 3.83 19.53 6.01
CA ALA A 9 2.63 20.01 6.68
C ALA A 9 2.88 21.29 7.49
N ARG A 10 4.06 21.40 8.13
CA ARG A 10 4.46 22.58 8.92
C ARG A 10 4.50 23.86 8.08
N THR A 11 5.03 23.78 6.87
CA THR A 11 5.14 24.95 5.99
C THR A 11 4.01 25.04 4.97
N ASN A 12 3.12 24.04 4.92
CA ASN A 12 2.09 23.87 3.91
C ASN A 12 2.61 24.04 2.46
N LYS A 13 3.76 23.46 2.15
CA LYS A 13 4.47 23.62 0.86
C LYS A 13 5.11 22.33 0.39
N TRP A 14 5.20 22.19 -0.92
CA TRP A 14 6.01 21.18 -1.58
C TRP A 14 7.47 21.62 -1.64
N HIS A 15 8.37 20.71 -1.29
CA HIS A 15 9.81 20.89 -1.28
C HIS A 15 10.47 19.86 -2.19
N ARG A 16 11.67 20.16 -2.65
CA ARG A 16 12.45 19.22 -3.46
C ARG A 16 13.29 18.32 -2.55
N ALA A 17 13.29 17.01 -2.82
CA ALA A 17 14.22 16.08 -2.22
C ALA A 17 15.34 15.73 -3.22
N PRO A 18 16.44 15.10 -2.78
CA PRO A 18 17.41 14.51 -3.68
C PRO A 18 16.74 13.61 -4.71
N ASP A 19 17.15 13.75 -5.97
CA ASP A 19 16.64 12.94 -7.07
C ASP A 19 17.12 11.47 -6.91
N MET A 20 16.28 10.52 -7.31
CA MET A 20 16.67 9.09 -7.39
C MET A 20 17.87 8.92 -8.32
N LEU A 21 18.69 7.89 -8.10
CA LEU A 21 19.88 7.60 -8.90
C LEU A 21 19.47 7.11 -10.30
N ARG A 22 18.44 6.28 -10.40
CA ARG A 22 17.94 5.75 -11.69
C ARG A 22 16.56 6.30 -12.06
N ARG A 23 16.37 6.56 -13.36
CA ARG A 23 15.04 6.92 -13.90
C ARG A 23 14.16 5.69 -13.81
N ARG A 24 12.97 5.85 -13.23
CA ARG A 24 11.96 4.80 -13.16
C ARG A 24 10.53 5.36 -13.31
N HIS A 25 9.61 4.52 -13.77
CA HIS A 25 8.15 4.67 -13.71
C HIS A 25 7.52 3.30 -13.37
N PHE A 26 6.28 3.27 -12.86
CA PHE A 26 5.61 2.03 -12.40
C PHE A 26 6.43 1.17 -11.43
N PHE A 27 7.18 1.80 -10.53
CA PHE A 27 8.01 1.11 -9.53
C PHE A 27 7.23 0.82 -8.24
N GLY A 28 7.66 -0.20 -7.51
CA GLY A 28 7.20 -0.43 -6.13
C GLY A 28 7.92 0.51 -5.18
N SER A 29 7.24 0.92 -4.10
CA SER A 29 7.85 1.72 -3.04
C SER A 29 7.41 1.23 -1.68
N CYS A 30 8.24 1.40 -0.65
CA CYS A 30 7.83 1.20 0.73
C CYS A 30 8.65 2.03 1.71
N VAL A 31 8.23 2.07 2.98
CA VAL A 31 9.06 2.60 4.07
C VAL A 31 9.36 1.50 5.08
N ILE A 32 10.64 1.32 5.39
CA ILE A 32 11.12 0.40 6.43
C ILE A 32 12.17 1.14 7.26
N ASN A 33 12.07 1.06 8.58
CA ASN A 33 13.04 1.70 9.50
C ASN A 33 13.31 3.17 9.15
N ASN A 34 12.25 3.94 8.88
CA ASN A 34 12.29 5.36 8.50
C ASN A 34 13.12 5.66 7.22
N ARG A 35 13.26 4.69 6.32
CA ARG A 35 13.90 4.86 5.02
C ARG A 35 12.93 4.54 3.89
N LEU A 36 12.97 5.32 2.82
CA LEU A 36 12.09 5.13 1.66
C LEU A 36 12.80 4.25 0.62
N TYR A 37 12.23 3.10 0.33
CA TYR A 37 12.74 2.16 -0.67
C TYR A 37 11.94 2.26 -1.95
N VAL A 38 12.61 2.08 -3.08
CA VAL A 38 12.00 1.96 -4.41
C VAL A 38 12.64 0.81 -5.18
N ALA A 39 11.86 0.00 -5.88
CA ALA A 39 12.35 -1.17 -6.58
C ALA A 39 11.56 -1.44 -7.87
N GLY A 40 12.27 -2.01 -8.85
CA GLY A 40 11.71 -2.34 -10.14
C GLY A 40 11.14 -1.14 -10.90
N GLY A 41 10.11 -1.44 -11.69
CA GLY A 41 9.48 -0.51 -12.61
C GLY A 41 10.15 -0.53 -13.97
N GLU A 42 9.98 0.54 -14.72
CA GLU A 42 10.48 0.66 -16.08
C GLU A 42 11.31 1.93 -16.27
N ASN A 43 12.22 1.90 -17.24
CA ASN A 43 12.93 3.07 -17.72
C ASN A 43 12.73 3.23 -19.25
N ASP A 44 12.91 4.44 -19.76
CA ASP A 44 12.80 4.73 -21.19
C ASP A 44 13.91 4.00 -21.98
N GLY A 45 13.55 3.27 -23.04
CA GLY A 45 14.48 2.51 -23.89
C GLY A 45 13.95 1.15 -24.39
N LEU A 46 14.80 0.34 -25.03
CA LEU A 46 14.57 -1.07 -25.39
C LEU A 46 15.05 -1.95 -24.21
N HIS A 47 14.27 -2.96 -23.80
CA HIS A 47 14.44 -3.75 -22.55
C HIS A 47 14.17 -2.97 -21.25
N ARG A 48 12.87 -2.68 -21.03
CA ARG A 48 12.37 -1.60 -20.17
C ARG A 48 12.33 -1.90 -18.67
N SER A 49 12.15 -3.14 -18.24
CA SER A 49 11.96 -3.45 -16.82
C SER A 49 13.28 -3.37 -16.04
N LEU A 50 13.21 -2.84 -14.82
CA LEU A 50 14.36 -2.68 -13.94
C LEU A 50 14.41 -3.81 -12.92
N ARG A 51 15.61 -4.29 -12.62
CA ARG A 51 15.89 -5.08 -11.40
C ARG A 51 16.40 -4.21 -10.25
N SER A 52 16.85 -3.00 -10.54
CA SER A 52 17.52 -2.14 -9.56
C SER A 52 16.57 -1.64 -8.49
N ALA A 53 17.05 -1.65 -7.25
CA ALA A 53 16.39 -1.06 -6.11
C ALA A 53 17.29 0.00 -5.44
N GLU A 54 16.65 0.98 -4.81
CA GLU A 54 17.33 2.12 -4.19
C GLU A 54 16.64 2.47 -2.87
N VAL A 55 17.42 2.99 -1.92
CA VAL A 55 16.92 3.47 -0.63
C VAL A 55 17.31 4.91 -0.42
N TYR A 56 16.37 5.70 0.09
CA TYR A 56 16.58 7.07 0.57
C TYR A 56 16.67 7.08 2.08
N ASP A 57 17.80 7.55 2.60
CA ASP A 57 18.01 7.78 4.02
C ASP A 57 17.79 9.27 4.32
N PRO A 58 16.70 9.66 5.02
CA PRO A 58 16.41 11.05 5.33
C PRO A 58 17.42 11.69 6.28
N ASN A 59 18.10 10.91 7.13
CA ASN A 59 19.12 11.43 8.04
C ASN A 59 20.38 11.83 7.27
N LYS A 60 20.68 11.11 6.19
CA LYS A 60 21.82 11.42 5.31
C LYS A 60 21.42 12.28 4.11
N ASN A 61 20.12 12.51 3.92
CA ASN A 61 19.53 13.22 2.78
C ASN A 61 20.13 12.75 1.44
N ARG A 62 20.19 11.43 1.22
CA ARG A 62 20.71 10.86 -0.03
C ARG A 62 20.09 9.51 -0.37
N TRP A 63 20.07 9.22 -1.66
CA TRP A 63 19.78 7.90 -2.20
C TRP A 63 21.05 7.04 -2.23
N SER A 64 20.88 5.73 -2.13
CA SER A 64 21.92 4.73 -2.32
C SER A 64 21.32 3.52 -3.02
N PHE A 65 22.10 2.86 -3.88
CA PHE A 65 21.70 1.55 -4.40
C PHE A 65 21.70 0.53 -3.27
N ILE A 66 20.73 -0.38 -3.33
CA ILE A 66 20.70 -1.62 -2.55
C ILE A 66 20.82 -2.79 -3.52
N SER A 67 20.85 -4.02 -3.02
CA SER A 67 20.91 -5.19 -3.89
C SER A 67 19.82 -5.18 -4.97
N ASP A 68 20.20 -5.64 -6.16
CA ASP A 68 19.30 -5.81 -7.29
C ASP A 68 18.33 -6.98 -7.02
N MET A 69 17.09 -6.84 -7.47
CA MET A 69 16.13 -7.95 -7.54
C MET A 69 16.67 -9.07 -8.44
N SER A 70 16.21 -10.30 -8.20
CA SER A 70 16.62 -11.46 -8.99
C SER A 70 16.17 -11.34 -10.45
N THR A 71 14.94 -10.84 -10.67
CA THR A 71 14.37 -10.64 -11.99
C THR A 71 13.85 -9.23 -12.16
N ALA A 72 14.04 -8.66 -13.36
CA ALA A 72 13.44 -7.38 -13.69
C ALA A 72 11.92 -7.49 -13.73
N MET A 73 11.22 -6.65 -12.96
CA MET A 73 9.76 -6.63 -12.91
C MET A 73 9.18 -5.22 -12.75
N VAL A 74 7.93 -5.08 -13.17
CA VAL A 74 7.08 -3.91 -12.93
C VAL A 74 6.13 -4.27 -11.78
N PRO A 75 6.38 -3.80 -10.54
CA PRO A 75 5.53 -4.12 -9.40
C PRO A 75 4.15 -3.48 -9.54
N PHE A 76 3.10 -4.25 -9.23
CA PHE A 76 1.73 -3.74 -9.15
C PHE A 76 1.14 -3.90 -7.74
N ILE A 77 1.85 -4.60 -6.84
CA ILE A 77 1.48 -4.76 -5.44
C ILE A 77 2.74 -4.89 -4.56
N GLY A 78 2.70 -4.27 -3.38
CA GLY A 78 3.81 -4.22 -2.44
C GLY A 78 3.31 -4.10 -1.01
N ILE A 79 3.90 -4.82 -0.05
CA ILE A 79 3.57 -4.70 1.37
C ILE A 79 4.81 -4.95 2.23
N VAL A 80 4.90 -4.24 3.35
CA VAL A 80 5.88 -4.51 4.40
C VAL A 80 5.20 -5.38 5.46
N TYR A 81 5.73 -6.57 5.69
CA TYR A 81 5.22 -7.51 6.67
C TYR A 81 6.40 -8.17 7.40
N GLU A 82 6.34 -8.19 8.74
CA GLU A 82 7.43 -8.69 9.59
C GLU A 82 8.82 -8.11 9.23
N GLY A 83 8.88 -6.81 8.91
CA GLY A 83 10.12 -6.11 8.55
C GLY A 83 10.67 -6.44 7.16
N LYS A 84 10.04 -7.36 6.43
CA LYS A 84 10.40 -7.72 5.06
C LYS A 84 9.50 -7.02 4.05
N TRP A 85 10.06 -6.70 2.88
CA TRP A 85 9.31 -6.06 1.81
C TRP A 85 8.94 -7.06 0.73
N PHE A 86 7.66 -7.40 0.65
CA PHE A 86 7.14 -8.26 -0.40
C PHE A 86 6.70 -7.41 -1.58
N LEU A 87 7.08 -7.84 -2.77
CA LEU A 87 6.66 -7.27 -4.04
C LEU A 87 6.11 -8.36 -4.94
N LYS A 88 5.05 -8.04 -5.67
CA LYS A 88 4.59 -8.84 -6.80
C LYS A 88 4.37 -7.95 -8.02
N GLY A 89 4.81 -8.45 -9.16
CA GLY A 89 4.92 -7.68 -10.39
C GLY A 89 4.84 -8.55 -11.64
N LEU A 90 4.94 -7.88 -12.79
CA LEU A 90 5.07 -8.54 -14.09
C LEU A 90 6.52 -8.50 -14.55
N GLY A 91 7.06 -9.66 -14.88
CA GLY A 91 8.35 -9.80 -15.54
C GLY A 91 8.30 -9.43 -17.02
N SER A 92 9.46 -9.46 -17.67
CA SER A 92 9.60 -9.09 -19.09
C SER A 92 8.82 -9.98 -20.06
N HIS A 93 8.53 -11.23 -19.69
CA HIS A 93 7.70 -12.16 -20.48
C HIS A 93 6.24 -12.20 -19.99
N ARG A 94 5.80 -11.17 -19.26
CA ARG A 94 4.44 -11.05 -18.67
C ARG A 94 4.09 -12.15 -17.66
N GLN A 95 5.09 -12.87 -17.17
CA GLN A 95 4.93 -13.79 -16.06
C GLN A 95 4.76 -13.02 -14.75
N VAL A 96 3.91 -13.53 -13.85
CA VAL A 96 3.75 -12.96 -12.51
C VAL A 96 4.91 -13.43 -11.65
N LEU A 97 5.66 -12.48 -11.12
CA LEU A 97 6.82 -12.72 -10.26
C LEU A 97 6.55 -12.15 -8.88
N SER A 98 7.14 -12.76 -7.86
CA SER A 98 7.09 -12.25 -6.50
C SER A 98 8.45 -12.40 -5.85
N GLU A 99 8.91 -11.32 -5.23
CA GLU A 99 10.20 -11.28 -4.54
C GLU A 99 10.03 -10.60 -3.18
N VAL A 100 10.85 -10.99 -2.22
CA VAL A 100 10.92 -10.42 -0.88
C VAL A 100 12.31 -9.84 -0.64
N TYR A 101 12.37 -8.63 -0.09
CA TYR A 101 13.60 -7.99 0.32
C TYR A 101 13.75 -8.02 1.84
N GLU A 102 14.93 -8.43 2.29
CA GLU A 102 15.35 -8.44 3.68
C GLU A 102 16.38 -7.32 3.94
N THR A 103 16.04 -6.41 4.85
CA THR A 103 16.88 -5.24 5.13
C THR A 103 18.18 -5.57 5.87
N GLU A 104 18.19 -6.67 6.65
CA GLU A 104 19.34 -7.08 7.46
C GLU A 104 20.48 -7.62 6.61
N THR A 105 20.15 -8.38 5.57
CA THR A 105 21.09 -9.04 4.66
C THR A 105 21.28 -8.29 3.35
N ASP A 106 20.56 -7.18 3.16
CA ASP A 106 20.47 -6.43 1.89
C ASP A 106 20.30 -7.40 0.71
N SER A 107 19.28 -8.26 0.76
CA SER A 107 19.12 -9.36 -0.19
C SER A 107 17.68 -9.53 -0.65
N TRP A 108 17.52 -9.94 -1.92
CA TRP A 108 16.24 -10.28 -2.53
C TRP A 108 16.13 -11.79 -2.73
N TYR A 109 14.93 -12.33 -2.47
CA TYR A 109 14.63 -13.75 -2.68
C TYR A 109 13.32 -13.92 -3.45
N PRO A 110 13.23 -14.84 -4.41
CA PRO A 110 11.96 -15.21 -4.99
C PRO A 110 11.08 -15.91 -3.94
N VAL A 111 9.80 -15.57 -3.92
CA VAL A 111 8.84 -16.14 -2.96
C VAL A 111 7.62 -16.70 -3.69
N TYR A 112 7.24 -17.92 -3.32
CA TYR A 112 6.15 -18.68 -3.93
C TYR A 112 5.19 -19.28 -2.89
N ASP A 113 5.34 -18.87 -1.64
CA ASP A 113 4.58 -19.40 -0.52
C ASP A 113 3.10 -18.96 -0.55
N GLY A 114 2.35 -19.45 0.43
CA GLY A 114 0.94 -19.19 0.50
C GLY A 114 0.57 -17.74 0.86
N MET A 115 1.50 -16.92 1.37
CA MET A 115 1.31 -15.48 1.54
C MET A 115 1.10 -14.83 0.18
N VAL A 116 1.97 -15.17 -0.77
CA VAL A 116 1.91 -14.64 -2.11
C VAL A 116 0.76 -15.26 -2.90
N THR A 117 0.45 -16.54 -2.69
CA THR A 117 -0.73 -17.16 -3.34
C THR A 117 -2.03 -16.59 -2.76
N GLY A 118 -2.79 -15.86 -3.56
CA GLY A 118 -4.04 -15.24 -3.10
C GLY A 118 -3.88 -13.84 -2.47
N TRP A 119 -2.68 -13.28 -2.42
CA TRP A 119 -2.48 -11.87 -2.07
C TRP A 119 -3.19 -10.95 -3.07
N ARG A 120 -4.01 -10.02 -2.55
CA ARG A 120 -4.83 -9.08 -3.32
C ARG A 120 -4.66 -7.65 -2.80
N ASN A 121 -4.91 -6.70 -3.68
CA ASN A 121 -5.00 -5.28 -3.36
C ASN A 121 -6.45 -4.85 -3.18
N PRO A 122 -6.71 -3.81 -2.35
CA PRO A 122 -5.79 -3.21 -1.36
C PRO A 122 -5.42 -4.14 -0.19
N SER A 123 -4.20 -4.02 0.35
CA SER A 123 -3.72 -4.75 1.53
C SER A 123 -2.96 -3.84 2.49
N THR A 124 -2.95 -4.18 3.78
CA THR A 124 -2.28 -3.40 4.81
C THR A 124 -1.92 -4.26 6.03
N THR A 125 -1.04 -3.74 6.88
CA THR A 125 -0.67 -4.37 8.15
C THR A 125 -1.14 -3.52 9.32
N ILE A 126 -1.64 -4.17 10.37
CA ILE A 126 -1.99 -3.55 11.65
C ILE A 126 -1.72 -4.56 12.76
N ASP A 127 -1.07 -4.13 13.84
CA ASP A 127 -0.74 -4.95 15.00
C ASP A 127 -0.08 -6.29 14.66
N GLY A 128 0.84 -6.29 13.69
CA GLY A 128 1.56 -7.49 13.24
C GLY A 128 0.74 -8.46 12.39
N HIS A 129 -0.51 -8.14 12.07
CA HIS A 129 -1.39 -8.94 11.23
C HIS A 129 -1.51 -8.34 9.83
N LEU A 130 -1.58 -9.20 8.82
CA LEU A 130 -1.68 -8.81 7.41
C LEU A 130 -3.10 -9.01 6.89
N TYR A 131 -3.73 -7.90 6.48
CA TYR A 131 -5.09 -7.88 5.95
C TYR A 131 -5.11 -7.52 4.48
N ALA A 132 -6.05 -8.10 3.74
CA ALA A 132 -6.34 -7.69 2.38
C ALA A 132 -7.85 -7.65 2.14
N LEU A 133 -8.27 -6.84 1.15
CA LEU A 133 -9.66 -6.84 0.71
C LEU A 133 -9.96 -8.07 -0.16
N ASP A 134 -11.07 -8.73 0.14
CA ASP A 134 -11.55 -9.91 -0.56
C ASP A 134 -12.50 -9.56 -1.72
N CYS A 135 -13.25 -8.47 -1.57
CA CYS A 135 -14.19 -7.94 -2.57
C CYS A 135 -13.81 -6.52 -3.00
N LYS A 136 -14.24 -6.15 -4.22
CA LYS A 136 -13.92 -4.85 -4.83
C LYS A 136 -14.47 -3.65 -4.05
N ASP A 137 -15.66 -3.77 -3.46
CA ASP A 137 -16.34 -2.71 -2.72
C ASP A 137 -15.85 -2.59 -1.25
N GLY A 138 -14.88 -3.41 -0.86
CA GLY A 138 -14.26 -3.39 0.46
C GLY A 138 -15.14 -3.92 1.59
N CYS A 139 -16.24 -4.58 1.26
CA CYS A 139 -17.20 -5.21 2.16
C CYS A 139 -16.65 -6.38 3.02
N ARG A 140 -15.54 -7.00 2.58
CA ARG A 140 -14.98 -8.25 3.08
C ARG A 140 -13.47 -8.15 3.18
N LEU A 141 -12.96 -8.59 4.32
CA LEU A 141 -11.55 -8.66 4.65
C LEU A 141 -11.13 -10.12 4.82
N ARG A 142 -9.91 -10.39 4.36
CA ARG A 142 -9.19 -11.64 4.60
C ARG A 142 -7.96 -11.35 5.45
N LEU A 143 -7.62 -12.30 6.30
CA LEU A 143 -6.44 -12.29 7.16
C LEU A 143 -5.46 -13.34 6.64
N TYR A 144 -4.19 -13.00 6.59
CA TYR A 144 -3.15 -13.99 6.35
C TYR A 144 -2.79 -14.69 7.66
N ASP A 145 -2.95 -16.01 7.67
CA ASP A 145 -2.51 -16.87 8.77
C ASP A 145 -1.12 -17.42 8.45
N LYS A 146 -0.14 -16.99 9.24
CA LYS A 146 1.27 -17.41 9.10
C LYS A 146 1.51 -18.87 9.48
N ILE A 147 0.67 -19.47 10.32
CA ILE A 147 0.85 -20.86 10.79
C ILE A 147 0.47 -21.82 9.67
N THR A 148 -0.71 -21.60 9.07
CA THR A 148 -1.17 -22.40 7.93
C THR A 148 -0.57 -21.95 6.61
N GLY A 149 0.03 -20.75 6.58
CA GLY A 149 0.53 -20.12 5.37
C GLY A 149 -0.59 -19.77 4.40
N SER A 150 -1.81 -19.49 4.86
CA SER A 150 -2.97 -19.34 3.99
C SER A 150 -3.82 -18.11 4.30
N TRP A 151 -4.58 -17.65 3.31
CA TRP A 151 -5.53 -16.55 3.48
C TRP A 151 -6.89 -17.06 3.91
N THR A 152 -7.39 -16.59 5.04
CA THR A 152 -8.71 -16.95 5.57
C THR A 152 -9.66 -15.75 5.55
N LYS A 153 -10.96 -16.01 5.40
CA LYS A 153 -11.98 -14.98 5.54
C LYS A 153 -12.02 -14.54 7.00
N HIS A 154 -11.95 -13.24 7.26
CA HIS A 154 -11.89 -12.71 8.63
C HIS A 154 -13.15 -11.90 9.00
N VAL A 155 -13.44 -10.81 8.28
CA VAL A 155 -14.60 -9.94 8.56
C VAL A 155 -15.42 -9.74 7.30
N ASP A 156 -16.74 -9.81 7.44
CA ASP A 156 -17.70 -9.61 6.36
C ASP A 156 -18.86 -8.77 6.85
N SER A 157 -19.04 -7.59 6.26
CA SER A 157 -20.19 -6.71 6.54
C SER A 157 -21.52 -7.33 6.08
N LYS A 158 -21.50 -8.32 5.18
CA LYS A 158 -22.65 -8.90 4.46
C LYS A 158 -23.48 -7.90 3.66
N MET A 159 -23.10 -6.62 3.65
CA MET A 159 -23.77 -5.55 2.94
C MET A 159 -22.87 -5.02 1.82
N HIS A 160 -23.11 -5.53 0.62
CA HIS A 160 -22.44 -5.03 -0.57
C HIS A 160 -22.98 -3.64 -0.93
N LEU A 161 -22.08 -2.72 -1.28
CA LEU A 161 -22.46 -1.36 -1.66
C LEU A 161 -22.84 -1.28 -3.15
N GLY A 162 -22.52 -2.31 -3.93
CA GLY A 162 -22.85 -2.43 -5.35
C GLY A 162 -21.61 -2.61 -6.24
N SER A 163 -21.83 -2.67 -7.56
CA SER A 163 -20.79 -2.98 -8.56
C SER A 163 -20.20 -1.74 -9.26
N SER A 164 -20.61 -0.54 -8.85
CA SER A 164 -20.13 0.71 -9.45
C SER A 164 -18.64 0.92 -9.19
N LYS A 165 -17.90 1.37 -10.21
CA LYS A 165 -16.48 1.79 -10.08
C LYS A 165 -16.27 2.86 -9.02
N ALA A 166 -17.28 3.69 -8.76
CA ALA A 166 -17.23 4.71 -7.71
C ALA A 166 -17.13 4.10 -6.30
N LEU A 167 -17.59 2.87 -6.12
CA LEU A 167 -17.60 2.16 -4.83
C LEU A 167 -16.44 1.17 -4.70
N GLU A 168 -15.60 1.03 -5.73
CA GLU A 168 -14.38 0.22 -5.61
C GLU A 168 -13.43 0.84 -4.56
N ALA A 169 -12.93 -0.01 -3.67
CA ALA A 169 -11.97 0.33 -2.66
C ALA A 169 -10.62 0.66 -3.33
N ALA A 170 -10.19 1.90 -3.14
CA ALA A 170 -8.94 2.42 -3.67
C ALA A 170 -7.76 2.20 -2.72
N ALA A 171 -8.02 2.21 -1.40
CA ALA A 171 -6.99 2.02 -0.39
C ALA A 171 -7.54 1.34 0.87
N LEU A 172 -6.66 0.64 1.57
CA LEU A 172 -6.86 0.05 2.89
C LEU A 172 -5.66 0.46 3.75
N LEU A 173 -5.90 1.08 4.90
CA LEU A 173 -4.85 1.69 5.73
C LEU A 173 -5.19 1.53 7.22
N PRO A 174 -4.21 1.35 8.12
CA PRO A 174 -4.46 1.46 9.55
C PRO A 174 -4.69 2.93 9.95
N LEU A 175 -5.70 3.16 10.79
CA LEU A 175 -6.01 4.47 11.37
C LEU A 175 -6.55 4.29 12.80
N ASN A 176 -5.83 4.77 13.80
CA ASN A 176 -6.23 4.74 15.21
C ASN A 176 -6.65 3.35 15.72
N GLY A 177 -5.89 2.31 15.39
CA GLY A 177 -6.20 0.92 15.79
C GLY A 177 -7.32 0.25 15.00
N LYS A 178 -7.90 0.93 14.00
CA LYS A 178 -8.90 0.38 13.08
C LYS A 178 -8.36 0.31 11.66
N LEU A 179 -8.96 -0.53 10.83
CA LEU A 179 -8.74 -0.51 9.39
C LEU A 179 -9.63 0.52 8.72
N CYS A 180 -9.06 1.35 7.85
CA CYS A 180 -9.73 2.41 7.12
C CYS A 180 -9.77 2.05 5.63
N ILE A 181 -10.98 1.91 5.09
CA ILE A 181 -11.24 1.63 3.69
C ILE A 181 -11.67 2.92 3.00
N ILE A 182 -10.92 3.32 1.99
CA ILE A 182 -11.20 4.51 1.18
C ILE A 182 -11.61 4.06 -0.21
N ARG A 183 -12.76 4.53 -0.69
CA ARG A 183 -13.31 4.20 -2.01
C ARG A 183 -13.10 5.33 -3.02
N ASN A 184 -13.28 5.03 -4.30
CA ASN A 184 -13.13 6.00 -5.39
C ASN A 184 -14.09 7.21 -5.29
N ASN A 185 -15.25 7.06 -4.63
CA ASN A 185 -16.19 8.15 -4.35
C ASN A 185 -15.85 8.94 -3.08
N MET A 186 -14.65 8.74 -2.50
CA MET A 186 -14.19 9.37 -1.26
C MET A 186 -14.98 8.98 -0.01
N SER A 187 -15.87 7.98 -0.08
CA SER A 187 -16.46 7.41 1.13
C SER A 187 -15.41 6.64 1.91
N ILE A 188 -15.51 6.73 3.25
CA ILE A 188 -14.59 6.12 4.19
C ILE A 188 -15.39 5.22 5.12
N THR A 189 -14.92 3.99 5.29
CA THR A 189 -15.46 3.07 6.30
C THR A 189 -14.32 2.60 7.22
N LEU A 190 -14.51 2.73 8.52
CA LEU A 190 -13.63 2.18 9.53
C LEU A 190 -14.12 0.79 9.93
N VAL A 191 -13.18 -0.12 10.12
CA VAL A 191 -13.42 -1.50 10.54
C VAL A 191 -12.60 -1.78 11.78
N ASP A 192 -13.29 -2.11 12.87
CA ASP A 192 -12.68 -2.51 14.13
C ASP A 192 -12.46 -4.04 14.12
N VAL A 193 -11.26 -4.47 13.73
CA VAL A 193 -10.90 -5.89 13.58
C VAL A 193 -10.53 -6.58 14.90
N LEU A 194 -10.33 -5.81 15.98
CA LEU A 194 -10.01 -6.39 17.30
C LEU A 194 -11.27 -6.89 18.01
N LYS A 195 -12.43 -6.25 17.75
CA LYS A 195 -13.71 -6.67 18.31
C LYS A 195 -14.28 -7.96 17.72
N SER A 196 -13.77 -8.45 16.59
CA SER A 196 -14.20 -9.74 16.03
C SER A 196 -13.65 -10.95 16.79
N ASP A 197 -12.57 -10.80 17.57
CA ASP A 197 -11.93 -11.92 18.27
C ASP A 197 -12.60 -12.25 19.63
N HIS A 198 -13.34 -11.29 20.20
CA HIS A 198 -13.92 -11.43 21.54
C HIS A 198 -15.30 -12.11 21.57
N GLY A 199 -15.54 -13.18 20.79
CA GLY A 199 -16.60 -14.19 21.00
C GLY A 199 -18.07 -13.75 21.16
N GLN A 200 -18.36 -12.45 21.25
CA GLN A 200 -19.67 -11.85 21.26
C GLN A 200 -19.97 -11.47 19.83
N ALA A 201 -21.14 -11.88 19.34
CA ALA A 201 -21.66 -11.49 18.04
C ALA A 201 -21.88 -9.96 18.03
N ALA A 202 -20.79 -9.21 17.86
CA ALA A 202 -20.85 -7.79 17.56
C ALA A 202 -21.61 -7.69 16.23
N THR A 203 -22.77 -7.04 16.28
CA THR A 203 -23.57 -6.75 15.08
C THR A 203 -22.68 -6.02 14.07
N ALA A 204 -22.88 -6.27 12.77
CA ALA A 204 -22.07 -5.67 11.71
C ALA A 204 -21.98 -4.13 11.82
N GLU A 205 -22.97 -3.48 12.45
CA GLU A 205 -23.00 -2.04 12.72
C GLU A 205 -21.95 -1.57 13.74
N HIS A 206 -21.52 -2.41 14.68
CA HIS A 206 -20.47 -2.05 15.65
C HIS A 206 -19.05 -2.26 15.12
N LEU A 207 -18.90 -3.15 14.14
CA LEU A 207 -17.64 -3.45 13.48
C LEU A 207 -17.34 -2.47 12.33
N TRP A 208 -18.38 -1.99 11.63
CA TRP A 208 -18.25 -1.16 10.44
C TRP A 208 -18.86 0.22 10.66
N GLU A 209 -18.00 1.24 10.77
CA GLU A 209 -18.43 2.62 10.93
C GLU A 209 -18.18 3.40 9.63
N THR A 210 -19.25 3.72 8.88
CA THR A 210 -19.12 4.55 7.68
C THR A 210 -19.12 6.02 8.07
N ILE A 211 -17.95 6.65 7.97
CA ILE A 211 -17.77 8.09 8.17
C ILE A 211 -18.17 8.78 6.86
N SER A 212 -19.45 8.72 6.53
CA SER A 212 -20.01 9.54 5.46
C SER A 212 -20.25 10.95 5.99
N GLY A 213 -19.48 11.92 5.52
CA GLY A 213 -19.93 13.31 5.43
C GLY A 213 -20.21 14.12 6.71
N LYS A 214 -19.97 13.63 7.93
CA LYS A 214 -20.18 14.43 9.16
C LYS A 214 -18.97 15.30 9.52
N GLY A 215 -19.06 16.58 9.16
CA GLY A 215 -18.65 17.72 9.98
C GLY A 215 -17.19 18.17 10.02
N HIS A 216 -16.22 17.29 10.32
CA HIS A 216 -14.85 17.75 10.68
C HIS A 216 -13.70 16.93 10.09
N LEU A 217 -13.81 15.60 10.06
CA LEU A 217 -12.83 14.73 9.37
C LEU A 217 -12.86 14.92 7.86
N LYS A 218 -14.03 15.33 7.34
CA LYS A 218 -14.21 15.68 5.93
C LYS A 218 -13.22 16.76 5.56
N THR A 219 -13.22 17.92 6.23
CA THR A 219 -12.32 19.03 5.90
C THR A 219 -10.85 18.65 6.04
N LEU A 220 -10.41 17.93 7.08
CA LEU A 220 -8.98 17.67 7.23
C LEU A 220 -8.44 16.69 6.17
N VAL A 221 -9.11 15.55 6.00
CA VAL A 221 -8.68 14.51 5.03
C VAL A 221 -8.97 14.97 3.60
N THR A 222 -10.09 15.64 3.35
CA THR A 222 -10.45 16.12 2.02
C THR A 222 -9.62 17.35 1.64
N ASN A 223 -9.24 18.22 2.57
CA ASN A 223 -8.26 19.29 2.29
C ASN A 223 -6.86 18.72 2.09
N PHE A 224 -6.46 17.73 2.88
CA PHE A 224 -5.15 17.08 2.70
C PHE A 224 -5.07 16.38 1.34
N LEU A 225 -6.04 15.52 1.01
CA LEU A 225 -6.08 14.81 -0.26
C LEU A 225 -6.33 15.73 -1.46
N SER A 226 -7.09 16.81 -1.33
CA SER A 226 -7.26 17.80 -2.41
C SER A 226 -6.01 18.68 -2.60
N ASN A 227 -5.29 19.02 -1.53
CA ASN A 227 -3.99 19.69 -1.63
C ASN A 227 -2.92 18.77 -2.24
N LEU A 228 -2.96 17.46 -1.94
CA LEU A 228 -2.09 16.45 -2.56
C LEU A 228 -2.44 16.21 -4.03
N ALA A 229 -3.73 16.18 -4.37
CA ALA A 229 -4.19 15.98 -5.73
C ALA A 229 -3.99 17.22 -6.62
N GLY A 230 -3.61 18.37 -6.09
CA GLY A 230 -3.43 19.59 -6.88
C GLY A 230 -4.74 20.12 -7.49
N LYS A 231 -4.85 21.44 -7.66
CA LYS A 231 -6.06 22.08 -8.21
C LYS A 231 -6.30 21.82 -9.71
N ASN A 232 -5.44 21.08 -10.39
CA ASN A 232 -5.58 20.79 -11.81
C ASN A 232 -6.27 19.45 -12.03
N ARG A 233 -7.31 19.46 -12.88
CA ARG A 233 -8.17 18.34 -13.31
C ARG A 233 -7.43 17.22 -14.08
N LEU A 234 -6.18 16.91 -13.74
CA LEU A 234 -5.51 15.72 -14.21
C LEU A 234 -5.94 14.56 -13.31
N LYS A 235 -6.26 13.40 -13.92
CA LYS A 235 -6.72 12.19 -13.24
C LYS A 235 -5.60 11.65 -12.33
N ASN A 236 -5.50 12.19 -11.13
CA ASN A 236 -4.54 11.73 -10.15
C ASN A 236 -5.06 10.45 -9.51
N ARG A 237 -4.33 9.36 -9.73
CA ARG A 237 -4.58 8.07 -9.07
C ARG A 237 -3.59 7.93 -7.94
N ILE A 238 -4.10 7.56 -6.76
CA ILE A 238 -3.25 7.02 -5.70
C ILE A 238 -2.72 5.69 -6.22
N ILE A 239 -1.43 5.64 -6.57
CA ILE A 239 -0.77 4.41 -7.06
C ILE A 239 -0.38 3.53 -5.86
N HIS A 240 -0.05 4.16 -4.74
CA HIS A 240 0.39 3.50 -3.53
C HIS A 240 0.18 4.43 -2.33
N CYS A 241 -0.25 3.88 -1.19
CA CYS A 241 -0.41 4.62 0.06
C CYS A 241 0.03 3.72 1.20
N GLN A 242 0.93 4.24 2.03
CA GLN A 242 1.37 3.59 3.27
C GLN A 242 1.24 4.61 4.40
N VAL A 243 0.78 4.13 5.54
CA VAL A 243 0.75 4.92 6.78
C VAL A 243 2.00 4.57 7.57
N LEU A 244 2.71 5.60 8.00
CA LEU A 244 3.84 5.47 8.90
C LEU A 244 3.29 5.37 10.33
N GLN A 245 3.64 4.32 11.06
CA GLN A 245 3.56 4.35 12.52
C GLN A 245 4.73 5.22 13.01
N ALA A 246 4.40 6.24 13.81
CA ALA A 246 5.35 7.11 14.48
C ALA A 246 5.69 6.56 15.86
#